data_AF-A0AAD5PMN9-F1
#
_entry.id   AF-A0AAD5PMN9-F1
#
_cell.length_a   1.000
_cell.length_b   1.000
_cell.length_c   1.000
_cell.angle_alpha   90.00
_cell.angle_beta   90.00
_cell.angle_gamma   90.00
#
_symmetry.space_group_name_H-M   'P 1'
#
loop_
_entity.id
_entity.type
_entity.pdbx_description
1 polymer ?
#
loop_
_entity_poly.entity_id
_entity_poly.type
_entity_poly.pdbx_seq_one_letter_code
_entity_poly.pdbx_strand_id
1 'polypeptide(L)'
;MPRCNVKRTVLFLLIVGFTCIVIHSCRSSDWLTHDPWKLKEKEVKLVIPLRQIPNNQSFHLKPAIKLSHQNILALNQGNASLIHELHFQNSTFICRNGGILTVKSGGRLGNLMGEYATLWALAKRDGFFPVLQHRTYITLTKYFLETSIPTITNLNCSLKWNSMNLHVYNKLHKEERIKIAKEGIFIDGYPTSVSLFHRHRNDIVNEFRFKKHYVERAQAELHRLRENRQDVVFVGVHVRRTDYSQFLQGRFQAQLVGETYFTRAMNYFRKKFPSSLFVVASDDMDWCRSHLKPQNNDIVYAGNRNIESPAEDMALLVACNHTIISYGNFGFWSAYLSGGEVILAGNISRMPTELQHSIRSANISHWQFFPGF
;
A
#
# COMPACT_ATOMS: atom_id res chain seq x y z
N MET A 1 -27.08 -16.67 38.66
CA MET A 1 -26.90 -17.03 37.23
C MET A 1 -28.23 -17.49 36.67
N PRO A 2 -28.81 -16.86 35.63
CA PRO A 2 -29.98 -17.44 34.99
C PRO A 2 -29.53 -18.62 34.10
N ARG A 3 -30.13 -19.80 34.31
CA ARG A 3 -29.94 -21.00 33.49
C ARG A 3 -30.69 -20.84 32.15
N CYS A 4 -30.01 -20.83 30.99
CA CYS A 4 -30.68 -20.91 29.68
C CYS A 4 -31.17 -22.35 29.49
N ASN A 5 -32.50 -22.58 29.51
CA ASN A 5 -33.10 -23.88 29.20
C ASN A 5 -33.24 -24.00 27.67
N VAL A 6 -32.30 -24.70 27.03
CA VAL A 6 -32.25 -24.87 25.58
C VAL A 6 -33.28 -25.91 25.15
N LYS A 7 -34.45 -25.50 24.66
CA LYS A 7 -35.46 -26.44 24.12
C LYS A 7 -35.61 -26.46 22.60
N ARG A 8 -35.00 -25.55 21.83
CA ARG A 8 -34.90 -25.68 20.35
C ARG A 8 -33.64 -25.01 19.80
N THR A 9 -32.75 -25.81 19.20
CA THR A 9 -31.61 -25.33 18.42
C THR A 9 -32.08 -25.08 16.99
N VAL A 10 -31.95 -23.84 16.50
CA VAL A 10 -32.02 -23.57 15.05
C VAL A 10 -30.57 -23.54 14.57
N LEU A 11 -30.18 -24.55 13.80
CA LEU A 11 -28.83 -24.70 13.26
C LEU A 11 -28.75 -23.93 11.94
N PHE A 12 -27.92 -22.89 11.87
CA PHE A 12 -27.49 -22.33 10.59
C PHE A 12 -26.09 -22.85 10.30
N LEU A 13 -25.95 -23.58 9.19
CA LEU A 13 -24.68 -24.05 8.65
C LEU A 13 -24.19 -23.00 7.64
N LEU A 14 -23.13 -22.28 8.00
CA LEU A 14 -22.35 -21.47 7.07
C LEU A 14 -21.12 -22.30 6.66
N ILE A 15 -21.02 -22.64 5.38
CA ILE A 15 -19.86 -23.33 4.82
C ILE A 15 -18.94 -22.25 4.21
N VAL A 16 -17.79 -22.01 4.86
CA VAL A 16 -16.71 -21.17 4.34
C VAL A 16 -15.41 -21.98 4.39
N GLY A 17 -15.08 -22.68 3.29
CA GLY A 17 -13.99 -23.66 3.28
C GLY A 17 -14.20 -24.81 4.29
N PHE A 18 -13.13 -25.56 4.62
CA PHE A 18 -13.15 -26.77 5.48
C PHE A 18 -13.54 -26.54 6.96
N THR A 19 -14.20 -25.44 7.32
CA THR A 19 -14.55 -25.13 8.73
C THR A 19 -16.05 -24.85 8.85
N CYS A 20 -16.75 -25.65 9.66
CA CYS A 20 -18.14 -25.41 10.03
C CYS A 20 -18.21 -24.48 11.25
N ILE A 21 -19.02 -23.42 11.16
CA ILE A 21 -19.33 -22.51 12.28
C ILE A 21 -20.75 -22.81 12.75
N VAL A 22 -20.93 -23.08 14.05
CA VAL A 22 -22.23 -23.33 14.67
C VAL A 22 -22.69 -22.07 15.40
N ILE A 23 -23.81 -21.49 14.97
CA ILE A 23 -24.42 -20.33 15.61
C ILE A 23 -25.56 -20.81 16.53
N HIS A 24 -25.49 -20.47 17.83
CA HIS A 24 -26.58 -20.75 18.77
C HIS A 24 -27.43 -19.51 19.03
N SER A 25 -28.75 -19.63 18.82
CA SER A 25 -29.75 -18.65 19.25
C SER A 25 -30.42 -19.12 20.54
N CYS A 26 -30.25 -18.43 21.68
CA CYS A 26 -31.08 -18.63 22.88
C CYS A 26 -32.39 -17.83 22.67
N ARG A 27 -33.54 -18.50 22.52
CA ARG A 27 -34.87 -17.87 22.62
C ARG A 27 -35.31 -17.86 24.09
N SER A 28 -35.57 -16.68 24.67
CA SER A 28 -36.44 -16.59 25.85
C SER A 28 -37.89 -16.65 25.37
N SER A 29 -38.68 -17.57 25.93
CA SER A 29 -40.13 -17.60 25.78
C SER A 29 -40.72 -16.37 26.46
N ASP A 30 -41.42 -15.52 25.71
CA ASP A 30 -42.79 -15.09 26.01
C ASP A 30 -43.27 -14.04 24.99
N TRP A 31 -44.54 -14.17 24.63
CA TRP A 31 -45.41 -13.30 23.81
C TRP A 31 -45.47 -13.52 22.29
N LEU A 32 -46.64 -14.07 21.92
CA LEU A 32 -47.25 -14.19 20.59
C LEU A 32 -47.65 -12.81 20.03
N THR A 33 -47.75 -12.76 18.70
CA THR A 33 -48.39 -11.75 17.82
C THR A 33 -47.53 -10.61 17.23
N HIS A 34 -47.56 -10.58 15.90
CA HIS A 34 -47.23 -9.51 14.93
C HIS A 34 -45.83 -9.37 14.29
N ASP A 35 -45.86 -9.55 12.95
CA ASP A 35 -44.98 -9.04 11.88
C ASP A 35 -43.54 -9.62 11.74
N PRO A 36 -43.26 -10.43 10.70
CA PRO A 36 -41.92 -10.96 10.40
C PRO A 36 -40.87 -9.91 10.02
N TRP A 37 -41.27 -8.66 9.72
CA TRP A 37 -40.36 -7.61 9.24
C TRP A 37 -39.92 -6.60 10.32
N LYS A 38 -40.39 -6.73 11.57
CA LYS A 38 -39.91 -5.94 12.71
C LYS A 38 -38.95 -6.72 13.60
N LEU A 39 -37.76 -7.02 13.06
CA LEU A 39 -36.62 -7.43 13.89
C LEU A 39 -36.09 -6.21 14.67
N LYS A 40 -36.71 -5.90 15.82
CA LYS A 40 -36.08 -5.05 16.83
C LYS A 40 -34.89 -5.79 17.45
N GLU A 41 -33.76 -5.10 17.53
CA GLU A 41 -32.47 -5.50 18.11
C GLU A 41 -32.55 -6.68 19.09
N LYS A 42 -32.10 -7.87 18.65
CA LYS A 42 -31.84 -8.98 19.57
C LYS A 42 -30.41 -9.48 19.36
N GLU A 43 -29.69 -9.55 20.49
CA GLU A 43 -28.29 -9.95 20.60
C GLU A 43 -28.03 -11.31 19.93
N VAL A 44 -27.13 -11.33 18.94
CA VAL A 44 -26.58 -12.57 18.39
C VAL A 44 -25.21 -12.80 19.03
N LYS A 45 -25.08 -13.88 19.81
CA LYS A 45 -23.81 -14.29 20.40
C LYS A 45 -23.11 -15.27 19.46
N LEU A 46 -21.99 -14.85 18.88
CA LEU A 46 -21.15 -15.73 18.07
C LEU A 46 -20.21 -16.54 18.98
N VAL A 47 -20.23 -17.86 18.88
CA VAL A 47 -19.26 -18.76 19.52
C VAL A 47 -18.40 -19.34 18.41
N ILE A 48 -17.11 -18.99 18.36
CA ILE A 48 -16.17 -19.51 17.37
C ILE A 48 -15.47 -20.73 17.99
N PRO A 49 -15.68 -21.96 17.49
CA PRO A 49 -14.86 -23.09 17.90
C PRO A 49 -13.55 -23.06 17.08
N LEU A 50 -12.43 -22.78 17.75
CA LEU A 50 -11.11 -22.99 17.15
C LEU A 50 -10.79 -24.49 17.18
N ARG A 51 -10.95 -25.15 16.03
CA ARG A 51 -10.45 -26.49 15.62
C ARG A 51 -10.54 -27.66 16.64
N GLN A 52 -11.02 -28.81 16.14
CA GLN A 52 -11.04 -30.11 16.83
C GLN A 52 -9.75 -30.41 17.60
N ILE A 53 -9.87 -30.68 18.91
CA ILE A 53 -8.82 -31.28 19.75
C ILE A 53 -9.50 -32.35 20.63
N PRO A 54 -8.84 -33.52 20.89
CA PRO A 54 -9.46 -34.69 21.50
C PRO A 54 -9.94 -34.46 22.93
N ASN A 55 -10.88 -35.32 23.33
CA ASN A 55 -11.58 -35.34 24.60
C ASN A 55 -10.69 -35.07 25.83
N ASN A 56 -11.29 -34.36 26.78
CA ASN A 56 -11.00 -34.35 28.22
C ASN A 56 -10.17 -33.20 28.83
N GLN A 57 -10.52 -31.93 28.54
CA GLN A 57 -10.23 -30.80 29.44
C GLN A 57 -11.41 -29.82 29.54
N SER A 58 -11.72 -29.38 30.77
CA SER A 58 -12.78 -28.42 31.11
C SER A 58 -12.47 -27.00 30.60
N PHE A 59 -13.44 -26.34 29.99
CA PHE A 59 -13.30 -24.99 29.40
C PHE A 59 -13.74 -23.86 30.33
N HIS A 60 -12.93 -22.80 30.41
CA HIS A 60 -13.39 -21.46 30.78
C HIS A 60 -13.89 -20.72 29.52
N LEU A 61 -15.18 -20.42 29.45
CA LEU A 61 -15.78 -19.62 28.38
C LEU A 61 -15.30 -18.16 28.46
N LYS A 62 -14.75 -17.62 27.36
CA LYS A 62 -14.50 -16.17 27.21
C LYS A 62 -15.82 -15.41 26.95
N PRO A 63 -15.89 -14.09 27.24
CA PRO A 63 -17.11 -13.30 27.05
C PRO A 63 -17.56 -13.28 25.58
N ALA A 64 -18.87 -13.33 25.36
CA ALA A 64 -19.48 -13.28 24.03
C ALA A 64 -19.32 -11.89 23.38
N ILE A 65 -19.02 -11.87 22.07
CA ILE A 65 -18.91 -10.65 21.26
C ILE A 65 -20.32 -10.13 20.93
N LYS A 66 -20.56 -8.82 21.13
CA LYS A 66 -21.75 -8.12 20.61
C LYS A 66 -21.45 -7.59 19.21
N LEU A 67 -22.20 -8.06 18.21
CA LEU A 67 -22.17 -7.51 16.84
C LEU A 67 -23.47 -6.75 16.56
N SER A 68 -23.37 -5.62 15.85
CA SER A 68 -24.53 -4.90 15.34
C SER A 68 -25.20 -5.67 14.20
N HIS A 69 -26.49 -5.40 13.94
CA HIS A 69 -27.25 -6.04 12.86
C HIS A 69 -26.63 -5.81 11.48
N GLN A 70 -26.04 -4.63 11.25
CA GLN A 70 -25.34 -4.31 10.00
C GLN A 70 -24.10 -5.20 9.78
N ASN A 71 -23.34 -5.49 10.85
CA ASN A 71 -22.15 -6.33 10.75
C ASN A 71 -22.51 -7.79 10.42
N ILE A 72 -23.66 -8.28 10.90
CA ILE A 72 -24.16 -9.63 10.62
C ILE A 72 -24.60 -9.76 9.16
N LEU A 73 -25.29 -8.74 8.62
CA LEU A 73 -25.70 -8.72 7.21
C LEU A 73 -24.50 -8.71 6.25
N ALA A 74 -23.46 -7.93 6.57
CA ALA A 74 -22.25 -7.85 5.77
C ALA A 74 -21.38 -9.12 5.84
N LEU A 75 -21.39 -9.84 6.98
CA LEU A 75 -20.76 -11.16 7.11
C LEU A 75 -21.45 -12.22 6.25
N ASN A 76 -22.79 -12.22 6.20
CA ASN A 76 -23.57 -13.13 5.35
C ASN A 76 -23.38 -12.88 3.85
N GLN A 77 -22.93 -11.67 3.47
CA GLN A 77 -22.62 -11.31 2.08
C GLN A 77 -21.16 -11.64 1.69
N GLY A 78 -20.39 -12.29 2.58
CA GLY A 78 -19.02 -12.70 2.26
C GLY A 78 -18.01 -11.55 2.16
N ASN A 79 -18.28 -10.41 2.83
CA ASN A 79 -17.37 -9.27 2.80
C ASN A 79 -16.07 -9.59 3.58
N ALA A 80 -15.03 -9.98 2.83
CA ALA A 80 -13.72 -10.34 3.37
C ALA A 80 -13.05 -9.22 4.18
N SER A 81 -13.33 -7.95 3.85
CA SER A 81 -12.79 -6.79 4.57
C SER A 81 -13.34 -6.68 5.99
N LEU A 82 -14.64 -6.94 6.18
CA LEU A 82 -15.26 -6.90 7.52
C LEU A 82 -14.86 -8.12 8.37
N ILE A 83 -14.66 -9.29 7.75
CA ILE A 83 -14.12 -10.49 8.42
C ILE A 83 -12.69 -10.22 8.91
N HIS A 84 -11.88 -9.54 8.09
CA HIS A 84 -10.53 -9.10 8.45
C HIS A 84 -10.58 -8.07 9.59
N GLU A 85 -11.47 -7.08 9.51
CA GLU A 85 -11.65 -6.04 10.54
C GLU A 85 -12.08 -6.61 11.90
N LEU A 86 -13.02 -7.57 11.92
CA LEU A 86 -13.47 -8.26 13.14
C LEU A 86 -12.42 -9.22 13.72
N HIS A 87 -11.56 -9.81 12.89
CA HIS A 87 -10.36 -10.51 13.36
C HIS A 87 -9.37 -9.55 14.00
N PHE A 88 -9.18 -8.36 13.41
CA PHE A 88 -8.18 -7.37 13.82
C PHE A 88 -8.55 -6.58 15.08
N GLN A 89 -9.83 -6.25 15.28
CA GLN A 89 -10.27 -5.49 16.47
C GLN A 89 -10.14 -6.26 17.78
N ASN A 90 -9.97 -7.59 17.75
CA ASN A 90 -9.94 -8.43 18.95
C ASN A 90 -8.64 -9.23 19.15
N SER A 91 -7.66 -9.10 18.24
CA SER A 91 -6.40 -9.85 18.35
C SER A 91 -5.27 -8.96 18.88
N THR A 92 -5.04 -8.99 20.19
CA THR A 92 -3.69 -8.80 20.71
C THR A 92 -2.79 -9.83 20.02
N PHE A 93 -1.83 -9.38 19.21
CA PHE A 93 -0.95 -10.31 18.50
C PHE A 93 -0.03 -10.98 19.51
N ILE A 94 -0.30 -12.25 19.80
CA ILE A 94 0.62 -13.12 20.55
C ILE A 94 1.75 -13.44 19.59
N CYS A 95 2.97 -13.06 19.95
CA CYS A 95 4.18 -13.30 19.16
C CYS A 95 4.48 -14.81 19.16
N ARG A 96 3.75 -15.54 18.32
CA ARG A 96 3.95 -16.98 18.10
C ARG A 96 5.27 -17.18 17.37
N ASN A 97 5.81 -18.40 17.48
CA ASN A 97 7.12 -18.88 17.02
C ASN A 97 7.51 -18.63 15.54
N GLY A 98 6.76 -17.85 14.76
CA GLY A 98 6.99 -17.56 13.34
C GLY A 98 7.93 -16.39 13.02
N GLY A 99 8.42 -15.67 14.04
CA GLY A 99 9.35 -14.55 13.87
C GLY A 99 8.69 -13.26 13.34
N ILE A 100 9.22 -12.11 13.73
CA ILE A 100 8.63 -10.79 13.43
C ILE A 100 9.62 -9.93 12.66
N LEU A 101 9.12 -9.19 11.68
CA LEU A 101 9.90 -8.32 10.81
C LEU A 101 9.25 -6.93 10.73
N THR A 102 10.05 -5.88 10.83
CA THR A 102 9.64 -4.49 10.56
C THR A 102 10.71 -3.76 9.74
N VAL A 103 10.32 -2.64 9.15
CA VAL A 103 11.23 -1.68 8.51
C VAL A 103 11.17 -0.35 9.28
N LYS A 104 12.29 0.38 9.35
CA LYS A 104 12.36 1.74 9.89
C LYS A 104 11.50 2.70 9.06
N SER A 105 10.66 3.50 9.72
CA SER A 105 9.87 4.56 9.08
C SER A 105 10.73 5.78 8.81
N GLY A 106 11.01 6.04 7.54
CA GLY A 106 11.91 7.09 7.10
C GLY A 106 11.32 7.98 6.01
N GLY A 107 11.63 9.30 6.10
CA GLY A 107 11.45 10.19 4.96
C GLY A 107 9.99 10.57 4.70
N ARG A 108 9.67 10.90 3.44
CA ARG A 108 8.33 11.30 2.96
C ARG A 108 7.57 10.15 2.28
N LEU A 109 6.32 10.40 1.87
CA LEU A 109 5.37 9.42 1.32
C LEU A 109 6.00 8.34 0.42
N GLY A 110 6.74 8.72 -0.63
CA GLY A 110 7.34 7.72 -1.53
C GLY A 110 8.32 6.77 -0.85
N ASN A 111 9.09 7.23 0.15
CA ASN A 111 9.99 6.35 0.91
C ASN A 111 9.18 5.37 1.76
N LEU A 112 8.14 5.88 2.44
CA LEU A 112 7.25 5.05 3.27
C LEU A 112 6.55 3.96 2.44
N MET A 113 6.15 4.27 1.21
CA MET A 113 5.60 3.29 0.27
C MET A 113 6.65 2.23 -0.13
N GLY A 114 7.90 2.66 -0.36
CA GLY A 114 9.03 1.77 -0.65
C GLY A 114 9.35 0.82 0.51
N GLU A 115 9.38 1.36 1.72
CA GLU A 115 9.58 0.63 2.97
C GLU A 115 8.47 -0.41 3.17
N TYR A 116 7.20 0.00 2.97
CA TYR A 116 6.03 -0.88 3.04
C TYR A 116 6.12 -2.03 2.05
N ALA A 117 6.33 -1.74 0.76
CA ALA A 117 6.36 -2.75 -0.29
C ALA A 117 7.53 -3.73 -0.12
N THR A 118 8.67 -3.22 0.35
CA THR A 118 9.82 -4.08 0.68
C THR A 118 9.51 -4.98 1.87
N LEU A 119 8.93 -4.45 2.95
CA LEU A 119 8.50 -5.23 4.11
C LEU A 119 7.51 -6.34 3.71
N TRP A 120 6.50 -5.99 2.90
CA TRP A 120 5.50 -6.90 2.38
C TRP A 120 6.15 -8.08 1.65
N ALA A 121 7.09 -7.78 0.74
CA ALA A 121 7.75 -8.81 -0.05
C ALA A 121 8.75 -9.66 0.75
N LEU A 122 9.42 -9.08 1.76
CA LEU A 122 10.29 -9.85 2.67
C LEU A 122 9.47 -10.82 3.52
N ALA A 123 8.34 -10.35 4.08
CA ALA A 123 7.44 -11.21 4.84
C ALA A 123 6.89 -12.36 3.99
N LYS A 124 6.49 -12.07 2.73
CA LYS A 124 6.05 -13.12 1.80
C LYS A 124 7.17 -14.12 1.47
N ARG A 125 8.41 -13.65 1.29
CA ARG A 125 9.58 -14.48 0.98
C ARG A 125 9.98 -15.38 2.15
N ASP A 126 10.07 -14.81 3.34
CA ASP A 126 10.68 -15.47 4.50
C ASP A 126 9.64 -16.16 5.41
N GLY A 127 8.35 -15.85 5.26
CA GLY A 127 7.26 -16.40 6.06
C GLY A 127 7.14 -15.79 7.45
N PHE A 128 7.83 -14.66 7.69
CA PHE A 128 7.78 -13.93 8.96
C PHE A 128 6.60 -12.98 9.01
N PHE A 129 6.16 -12.66 10.22
CA PHE A 129 5.04 -11.76 10.42
C PHE A 129 5.48 -10.29 10.29
N PRO A 130 4.96 -9.53 9.29
CA PRO A 130 5.32 -8.13 9.13
C PRO A 130 4.54 -7.25 10.09
N VAL A 131 5.19 -6.23 10.64
CA VAL A 131 4.54 -5.14 11.36
C VAL A 131 5.04 -3.79 10.87
N LEU A 132 4.14 -2.82 10.78
CA LEU A 132 4.47 -1.44 10.45
C LEU A 132 4.75 -0.62 11.68
N GLN A 133 5.69 0.30 11.54
CA GLN A 133 5.79 1.41 12.48
C GLN A 133 4.56 2.32 12.39
N HIS A 134 4.15 2.87 13.54
CA HIS A 134 2.96 3.71 13.66
C HIS A 134 2.96 4.87 12.65
N ARG A 135 4.11 5.55 12.48
CA ARG A 135 4.28 6.66 11.52
C ARG A 135 3.97 6.25 10.08
N THR A 136 4.46 5.10 9.63
CA THR A 136 4.19 4.59 8.28
C THR A 136 2.70 4.29 8.13
N TYR A 137 2.12 3.59 9.11
CA TYR A 137 0.69 3.25 9.11
C TYR A 137 -0.21 4.50 9.02
N ILE A 138 -0.06 5.48 9.91
CA ILE A 138 -0.90 6.69 9.90
C ILE A 138 -0.74 7.49 8.60
N THR A 139 0.46 7.51 8.03
CA THR A 139 0.72 8.26 6.79
C THR A 139 0.08 7.57 5.60
N LEU A 140 0.21 6.25 5.47
CA LEU A 140 -0.37 5.51 4.35
C LEU A 140 -1.89 5.47 4.44
N THR A 141 -2.45 5.18 5.61
CA THR A 141 -3.92 5.16 5.84
C THR A 141 -4.57 6.54 5.75
N LYS A 142 -3.79 7.64 5.79
CA LYS A 142 -4.30 8.97 5.43
C LYS A 142 -4.77 9.01 3.97
N TYR A 143 -4.03 8.37 3.06
CA TYR A 143 -4.20 8.53 1.61
C TYR A 143 -4.80 7.32 0.89
N PHE A 144 -4.51 6.11 1.37
CA PHE A 144 -4.96 4.84 0.79
C PHE A 144 -6.12 4.25 1.60
N LEU A 145 -6.92 3.38 1.00
CA LEU A 145 -8.12 2.81 1.63
C LEU A 145 -7.78 2.01 2.87
N GLU A 146 -7.04 0.90 2.72
CA GLU A 146 -6.54 0.08 3.81
C GLU A 146 -5.28 -0.65 3.34
N THR A 147 -4.29 -0.75 4.24
CA THR A 147 -3.07 -1.53 4.02
C THR A 147 -3.16 -2.83 4.81
N SER A 148 -2.74 -3.96 4.24
CA SER A 148 -2.88 -5.28 4.87
C SER A 148 -1.92 -5.52 6.05
N ILE A 149 -0.79 -4.82 6.14
CA ILE A 149 0.19 -5.03 7.22
C ILE A 149 -0.26 -4.33 8.52
N PRO A 150 -0.35 -5.05 9.66
CA PRO A 150 -0.72 -4.48 10.95
C PRO A 150 0.34 -3.55 11.54
N THR A 151 -0.04 -2.76 12.55
CA THR A 151 0.88 -1.86 13.25
C THR A 151 1.61 -2.55 14.40
N ILE A 152 2.80 -2.03 14.73
CA ILE A 152 3.61 -2.46 15.87
C ILE A 152 2.92 -2.20 17.22
N THR A 153 2.02 -1.21 17.30
CA THR A 153 1.27 -0.89 18.53
C THR A 153 0.30 -2.01 18.92
N ASN A 154 0.00 -2.92 17.98
CA ASN A 154 -0.88 -4.06 18.23
C ASN A 154 -0.11 -5.31 18.71
N LEU A 155 1.21 -5.21 18.88
CA LEU A 155 2.04 -6.28 19.42
C LEU A 155 2.00 -6.27 20.96
N ASN A 156 1.70 -7.42 21.56
CA ASN A 156 1.78 -7.63 23.00
C ASN A 156 3.01 -8.48 23.36
N CYS A 157 4.19 -8.10 22.86
CA CYS A 157 5.44 -8.78 23.20
C CYS A 157 6.63 -7.81 23.32
N SER A 158 7.56 -8.17 24.21
CA SER A 158 8.85 -7.50 24.33
C SER A 158 9.85 -8.24 23.44
N LEU A 159 10.33 -7.57 22.40
CA LEU A 159 11.26 -8.11 21.42
C LEU A 159 12.62 -7.42 21.53
N LYS A 160 13.69 -8.19 21.36
CA LYS A 160 15.06 -7.68 21.24
C LYS A 160 15.41 -7.50 19.77
N TRP A 161 15.09 -6.34 19.21
CA TRP A 161 15.24 -6.07 17.79
C TRP A 161 16.68 -6.19 17.30
N ASN A 162 16.88 -7.04 16.29
CA ASN A 162 18.10 -7.13 15.52
C ASN A 162 18.02 -6.14 14.35
N SER A 163 18.69 -4.99 14.48
CA SER A 163 18.73 -3.95 13.44
C SER A 163 19.81 -4.22 12.41
N MET A 164 19.46 -4.15 11.12
CA MET A 164 20.43 -4.27 10.04
C MET A 164 19.93 -3.65 8.73
N ASN A 165 20.87 -3.37 7.82
CA ASN A 165 20.53 -2.94 6.48
C ASN A 165 20.01 -4.11 5.63
N LEU A 166 19.14 -3.82 4.66
CA LEU A 166 18.59 -4.79 3.71
C LEU A 166 19.67 -5.61 2.99
N HIS A 167 20.79 -4.99 2.61
CA HIS A 167 21.89 -5.69 1.94
C HIS A 167 22.52 -6.76 2.83
N VAL A 168 22.73 -6.45 4.11
CA VAL A 168 23.25 -7.39 5.10
C VAL A 168 22.24 -8.51 5.32
N TYR A 169 20.96 -8.17 5.49
CA TYR A 169 19.88 -9.13 5.67
C TYR A 169 19.77 -10.14 4.51
N ASN A 170 19.91 -9.67 3.27
CA ASN A 170 19.85 -10.51 2.09
C ASN A 170 21.05 -11.45 1.93
N LYS A 171 22.18 -11.17 2.58
CA LYS A 171 23.35 -12.06 2.59
C LYS A 171 23.25 -13.21 3.58
N LEU A 172 22.38 -13.11 4.58
CA LEU A 172 22.20 -14.17 5.58
C LEU A 172 21.65 -15.45 4.95
N HIS A 173 22.05 -16.59 5.49
CA HIS A 173 21.40 -17.87 5.20
C HIS A 173 20.01 -17.94 5.85
N LYS A 174 19.19 -18.88 5.39
CA LYS A 174 17.79 -19.01 5.86
C LYS A 174 17.74 -19.33 7.36
N GLU A 175 18.65 -20.17 7.83
CA GLU A 175 18.79 -20.62 9.22
C GLU A 175 19.14 -19.43 10.13
N GLU A 176 20.05 -18.57 9.68
CA GLU A 176 20.42 -17.34 10.39
C GLU A 176 19.24 -16.39 10.50
N ARG A 177 18.49 -16.18 9.40
CA ARG A 177 17.27 -15.36 9.39
C ARG A 177 16.24 -15.88 10.40
N ILE A 178 15.99 -17.19 10.42
CA ILE A 178 15.05 -17.80 11.38
C ILE A 178 15.51 -17.58 12.83
N LYS A 179 16.81 -17.70 13.09
CA LYS A 179 17.38 -17.50 14.43
C LYS A 179 17.13 -16.06 14.92
N ILE A 180 17.47 -15.06 14.11
CA ILE A 180 17.29 -13.64 14.49
C ILE A 180 15.82 -13.22 14.51
N ALA A 181 14.95 -13.83 13.67
CA ALA A 181 13.53 -13.51 13.62
C ALA A 181 12.80 -13.80 14.93
N LYS A 182 13.30 -14.75 15.74
CA LYS A 182 12.76 -15.06 17.07
C LYS A 182 12.87 -13.89 18.05
N GLU A 183 13.90 -13.07 17.89
CA GLU A 183 14.11 -11.87 18.70
C GLU A 183 13.51 -10.61 18.05
N GLY A 184 13.13 -10.70 16.77
CA GLY A 184 12.60 -9.62 15.95
C GLY A 184 13.65 -9.03 15.03
N ILE A 185 13.30 -8.80 13.77
CA ILE A 185 14.17 -8.19 12.76
C ILE A 185 13.70 -6.77 12.46
N PHE A 186 14.64 -5.84 12.41
CA PHE A 186 14.40 -4.45 12.10
C PHE A 186 15.29 -4.03 10.92
N ILE A 187 14.68 -3.78 9.77
CA ILE A 187 15.42 -3.36 8.56
C ILE A 187 15.52 -1.84 8.51
N ASP A 188 16.72 -1.30 8.36
CA ASP A 188 16.98 0.13 8.21
C ASP A 188 17.34 0.55 6.77
N GLY A 189 17.64 1.83 6.59
CA GLY A 189 18.22 2.34 5.35
C GLY A 189 17.24 2.68 4.21
N TYR A 190 15.98 3.02 4.53
CA TYR A 190 14.96 3.45 3.55
C TYR A 190 14.77 2.46 2.37
N PRO A 191 14.63 1.14 2.64
CA PRO A 191 14.65 0.14 1.59
C PRO A 191 13.50 0.34 0.59
N THR A 192 13.83 0.42 -0.70
CA THR A 192 12.87 0.35 -1.81
C THR A 192 13.36 -0.68 -2.81
N SER A 193 13.04 -1.95 -2.56
CA SER A 193 13.54 -3.08 -3.35
C SER A 193 12.53 -3.51 -4.41
N VAL A 194 12.51 -2.78 -5.51
CA VAL A 194 11.64 -3.05 -6.67
C VAL A 194 11.82 -4.47 -7.18
N SER A 195 13.06 -4.93 -7.34
CA SER A 195 13.37 -6.31 -7.75
C SER A 195 12.79 -7.38 -6.81
N LEU A 196 12.59 -7.05 -5.53
CA LEU A 196 11.99 -7.96 -4.56
C LEU A 196 10.46 -8.01 -4.66
N PHE A 197 9.80 -6.85 -4.76
CA PHE A 197 8.34 -6.77 -4.72
C PHE A 197 7.67 -6.80 -6.11
N HIS A 198 8.41 -6.58 -7.20
CA HIS A 198 7.83 -6.51 -8.55
C HIS A 198 7.19 -7.82 -9.01
N ARG A 199 7.73 -8.97 -8.60
CA ARG A 199 7.10 -10.29 -8.80
C ARG A 199 5.70 -10.43 -8.18
N HIS A 200 5.34 -9.54 -7.25
CA HIS A 200 4.04 -9.45 -6.60
C HIS A 200 3.32 -8.15 -6.98
N ARG A 201 3.56 -7.61 -8.19
CA ARG A 201 3.05 -6.30 -8.61
C ARG A 201 1.55 -6.12 -8.35
N ASN A 202 0.72 -7.11 -8.68
CA ASN A 202 -0.73 -6.99 -8.53
C ASN A 202 -1.13 -6.80 -7.08
N ASP A 203 -0.52 -7.55 -6.16
CA ASP A 203 -0.75 -7.38 -4.73
C ASP A 203 -0.29 -5.99 -4.28
N ILE A 204 0.93 -5.59 -4.63
CA ILE A 204 1.49 -4.28 -4.25
C ILE A 204 0.66 -3.10 -4.77
N VAL A 205 0.15 -3.16 -6.00
CA VAL A 205 -0.73 -2.11 -6.55
C VAL A 205 -2.04 -2.05 -5.77
N ASN A 206 -2.59 -3.20 -5.36
CA ASN A 206 -3.82 -3.25 -4.55
C ASN A 206 -3.63 -2.64 -3.15
N GLU A 207 -2.44 -2.73 -2.57
CA GLU A 207 -2.11 -2.10 -1.28
C GLU A 207 -2.11 -0.57 -1.33
N PHE A 208 -1.92 0.03 -2.51
CA PHE A 208 -1.84 1.48 -2.70
C PHE A 208 -3.04 2.06 -3.47
N ARG A 209 -4.23 1.53 -3.20
CA ARG A 209 -5.49 2.08 -3.72
C ARG A 209 -5.84 3.39 -3.00
N PHE A 210 -5.80 4.49 -3.74
CA PHE A 210 -6.19 5.81 -3.24
C PHE A 210 -7.63 5.83 -2.73
N LYS A 211 -7.88 6.63 -1.69
CA LYS A 211 -9.24 6.98 -1.28
C LYS A 211 -9.98 7.67 -2.42
N LYS A 212 -11.29 7.40 -2.51
CA LYS A 212 -12.17 7.80 -3.62
C LYS A 212 -12.02 9.28 -4.04
N HIS A 213 -11.99 10.20 -3.08
CA HIS A 213 -11.89 11.64 -3.36
C HIS A 213 -10.56 12.08 -4.01
N TYR A 214 -9.46 11.33 -3.89
CA TYR A 214 -8.24 11.61 -4.65
C TYR A 214 -8.40 11.18 -6.11
N VAL A 215 -9.00 10.00 -6.33
CA VAL A 215 -9.27 9.46 -7.67
C VAL A 215 -10.24 10.38 -8.41
N GLU A 216 -11.34 10.78 -7.79
CA GLU A 216 -12.34 11.65 -8.40
C GLU A 216 -11.78 13.01 -8.78
N ARG A 217 -10.95 13.62 -7.91
CA ARG A 217 -10.29 14.90 -8.20
C ARG A 217 -9.30 14.79 -9.35
N ALA A 218 -8.49 13.74 -9.38
CA ALA A 218 -7.57 13.49 -10.49
C ALA A 218 -8.31 13.32 -11.82
N GLN A 219 -9.39 12.52 -11.83
CA GLN A 219 -10.20 12.30 -13.03
C GLN A 219 -10.93 13.57 -13.48
N ALA A 220 -11.49 14.34 -12.56
CA ALA A 220 -12.12 15.62 -12.86
C ALA A 220 -11.13 16.61 -13.49
N GLU A 221 -9.90 16.66 -12.97
CA GLU A 221 -8.85 17.52 -13.52
C GLU A 221 -8.43 17.07 -14.92
N LEU A 222 -8.17 15.77 -15.14
CA LEU A 222 -7.85 15.28 -16.48
C LEU A 222 -9.00 15.50 -17.47
N HIS A 223 -10.25 15.32 -17.05
CA HIS A 223 -11.41 15.63 -17.87
C HIS A 223 -11.46 17.12 -18.25
N ARG A 224 -11.19 18.02 -17.29
CA ARG A 224 -11.11 19.47 -17.53
C ARG A 224 -9.99 19.80 -18.53
N LEU A 225 -8.82 19.20 -18.37
CA LEU A 225 -7.66 19.44 -19.24
C LEU A 225 -7.81 18.87 -20.66
N ARG A 226 -8.64 17.83 -20.82
CA ARG A 226 -8.96 17.28 -22.14
C ARG A 226 -9.70 18.29 -23.02
N GLU A 227 -10.49 19.18 -22.42
CA GLU A 227 -11.34 20.13 -23.15
C GLU A 227 -12.18 19.39 -24.23
N ASN A 228 -12.15 19.86 -25.48
CA ASN A 228 -12.81 19.24 -26.63
C ASN A 228 -11.88 18.32 -27.45
N ARG A 229 -10.67 18.02 -26.96
CA ARG A 229 -9.68 17.24 -27.70
C ARG A 229 -10.05 15.75 -27.66
N GLN A 230 -10.10 15.11 -28.82
CA GLN A 230 -10.29 13.67 -28.94
C GLN A 230 -8.94 12.95 -28.78
N ASP A 231 -8.99 11.70 -28.29
CA ASP A 231 -7.84 10.79 -28.20
C ASP A 231 -6.60 11.36 -27.48
N VAL A 232 -6.83 12.20 -26.46
CA VAL A 232 -5.74 12.74 -25.64
C VAL A 232 -5.05 11.65 -24.85
N VAL A 233 -3.74 11.58 -25.01
CA VAL A 233 -2.85 10.74 -24.19
C VAL A 233 -2.19 11.61 -23.12
N PHE A 234 -2.50 11.36 -21.85
CA PHE A 234 -1.88 12.09 -20.75
C PHE A 234 -0.55 11.45 -20.37
N VAL A 235 0.50 12.26 -20.31
CA VAL A 235 1.84 11.86 -19.87
C VAL A 235 2.18 12.63 -18.60
N GLY A 236 2.20 11.95 -17.45
CA GLY A 236 2.60 12.56 -16.20
C GLY A 236 4.10 12.86 -16.20
N VAL A 237 4.50 14.05 -15.79
CA VAL A 237 5.91 14.47 -15.75
C VAL A 237 6.25 14.86 -14.33
N HIS A 238 7.06 14.04 -13.66
CA HIS A 238 7.52 14.33 -12.31
C HIS A 238 8.97 14.86 -12.33
N VAL A 239 9.12 16.11 -11.91
CA VAL A 239 10.39 16.80 -11.81
C VAL A 239 10.77 16.93 -10.33
N ARG A 240 11.78 16.20 -9.88
CA ARG A 240 12.31 16.28 -8.50
C ARG A 240 13.56 17.16 -8.46
N ARG A 241 13.57 18.21 -7.64
CA ARG A 241 14.68 19.17 -7.51
C ARG A 241 14.97 19.45 -6.03
N THR A 242 14.60 20.63 -5.53
CA THR A 242 14.79 21.15 -4.15
C THR A 242 15.93 20.49 -3.35
N ASP A 243 15.62 19.92 -2.18
CA ASP A 243 16.51 19.21 -1.26
C ASP A 243 17.22 17.99 -1.87
N TYR A 244 16.74 17.47 -3.01
CA TYR A 244 17.36 16.31 -3.65
C TYR A 244 18.71 16.65 -4.31
N SER A 245 18.95 17.92 -4.63
CA SER A 245 20.24 18.40 -5.14
C SER A 245 21.39 18.10 -4.18
N GLN A 246 21.22 18.44 -2.90
CA GLN A 246 22.21 18.19 -1.86
C GLN A 246 22.43 16.68 -1.65
N PHE A 247 21.36 15.89 -1.70
CA PHE A 247 21.43 14.44 -1.57
C PHE A 247 22.23 13.80 -2.73
N LEU A 248 21.93 14.18 -3.98
CA LEU A 248 22.66 13.69 -5.16
C LEU A 248 24.14 14.08 -5.11
N GLN A 249 24.43 15.33 -4.76
CA GLN A 249 25.80 15.81 -4.68
C GLN A 249 26.59 15.08 -3.58
N GLY A 250 26.04 15.02 -2.36
CA GLY A 250 26.73 14.44 -1.21
C GLY A 250 26.92 12.92 -1.28
N ARG A 251 25.94 12.19 -1.83
CA ARG A 251 25.97 10.71 -1.86
C ARG A 251 26.51 10.14 -3.17
N PHE A 252 26.24 10.79 -4.29
CA PHE A 252 26.51 10.24 -5.62
C PHE A 252 27.41 11.13 -6.49
N GLN A 253 27.84 12.30 -5.98
CA GLN A 253 28.61 13.30 -6.74
C GLN A 253 27.90 13.63 -8.07
N ALA A 254 26.58 13.77 -8.01
CA ALA A 254 25.68 13.87 -9.14
C ALA A 254 24.89 15.17 -9.13
N GLN A 255 24.45 15.60 -10.30
CA GLN A 255 23.68 16.82 -10.49
C GLN A 255 22.21 16.53 -10.82
N LEU A 256 21.36 17.54 -10.66
CA LEU A 256 19.98 17.46 -11.10
C LEU A 256 19.93 17.32 -12.63
N VAL A 257 19.00 16.51 -13.14
CA VAL A 257 18.77 16.42 -14.59
C VAL A 257 18.24 17.75 -15.13
N GLY A 258 18.71 18.11 -16.32
CA GLY A 258 18.40 19.38 -16.98
C GLY A 258 17.19 19.30 -17.91
N GLU A 259 16.90 20.45 -18.54
CA GLU A 259 15.86 20.60 -19.55
C GLU A 259 16.01 19.61 -20.72
N THR A 260 17.25 19.39 -21.17
CA THR A 260 17.55 18.53 -22.32
C THR A 260 17.01 17.11 -22.16
N TYR A 261 17.10 16.54 -20.95
CA TYR A 261 16.50 15.24 -20.64
C TYR A 261 14.98 15.24 -20.83
N PHE A 262 14.29 16.21 -20.22
CA PHE A 262 12.83 16.30 -20.30
C PHE A 262 12.37 16.57 -21.73
N THR A 263 13.06 17.44 -22.46
CA THR A 263 12.76 17.73 -23.87
C THR A 263 12.90 16.47 -24.73
N ARG A 264 13.97 15.66 -24.56
CA ARG A 264 14.11 14.38 -25.25
C ARG A 264 12.98 13.40 -24.90
N ALA A 265 12.64 13.27 -23.63
CA ALA A 265 11.59 12.37 -23.16
C ALA A 265 10.19 12.79 -23.63
N MET A 266 9.87 14.09 -23.60
CA MET A 266 8.61 14.62 -24.13
C MET A 266 8.52 14.42 -25.65
N ASN A 267 9.61 14.68 -26.38
CA ASN A 267 9.64 14.48 -27.84
C ASN A 267 9.42 13.02 -28.24
N TYR A 268 9.89 12.06 -27.45
CA TYR A 268 9.57 10.64 -27.65
C TYR A 268 8.05 10.40 -27.65
N PHE A 269 7.35 10.90 -26.63
CA PHE A 269 5.91 10.74 -26.53
C PHE A 269 5.15 11.57 -27.57
N ARG A 270 5.59 12.79 -27.91
CA ARG A 270 5.01 13.58 -29.01
C ARG A 270 5.07 12.84 -30.34
N LYS A 271 6.20 12.18 -30.64
CA LYS A 271 6.37 11.40 -31.87
C LYS A 271 5.45 10.18 -31.91
N LYS A 272 5.26 9.53 -30.75
CA LYS A 272 4.47 8.30 -30.63
C LYS A 272 2.97 8.57 -30.53
N PHE A 273 2.59 9.65 -29.86
CA PHE A 273 1.22 10.07 -29.60
C PHE A 273 1.08 11.56 -29.93
N PRO A 274 0.67 11.91 -31.16
CA PRO A 274 0.57 13.31 -31.60
C PRO A 274 -0.34 14.19 -30.71
N SER A 275 -1.35 13.58 -30.06
CA SER A 275 -2.28 14.24 -29.14
C SER A 275 -1.85 14.11 -27.66
N SER A 276 -0.55 14.09 -27.38
CA SER A 276 -0.03 13.99 -26.01
C SER A 276 -0.22 15.30 -25.22
N LEU A 277 -0.70 15.20 -23.98
CA LEU A 277 -0.69 16.28 -22.99
C LEU A 277 0.21 15.93 -21.80
N PHE A 278 1.18 16.78 -21.49
CA PHE A 278 2.15 16.60 -20.42
C PHE A 278 1.67 17.26 -19.13
N VAL A 279 1.35 16.47 -18.11
CA VAL A 279 0.89 16.93 -16.81
C VAL A 279 2.08 17.01 -15.85
N VAL A 280 2.60 18.21 -15.63
CA VAL A 280 3.82 18.46 -14.86
C VAL A 280 3.52 18.68 -13.38
N ALA A 281 4.16 17.87 -12.53
CA ALA A 281 4.20 18.05 -11.09
C ALA A 281 5.67 18.11 -10.61
N SER A 282 5.94 19.02 -9.67
CA SER A 282 7.30 19.30 -9.21
C SER A 282 7.30 19.89 -7.81
N ASP A 283 8.37 19.63 -7.07
CA ASP A 283 8.74 20.37 -5.86
C ASP A 283 9.29 21.78 -6.17
N ASP A 284 9.60 22.04 -7.43
CA ASP A 284 10.11 23.30 -7.97
C ASP A 284 9.38 23.61 -9.30
N MET A 285 8.19 24.18 -9.16
CA MET A 285 7.37 24.57 -10.31
C MET A 285 7.90 25.81 -11.03
N ASP A 286 8.71 26.66 -10.37
CA ASP A 286 9.32 27.83 -11.02
C ASP A 286 10.35 27.38 -12.06
N TRP A 287 11.19 26.40 -11.70
CA TRP A 287 12.12 25.79 -12.65
C TRP A 287 11.38 25.16 -13.83
N CYS A 288 10.27 24.45 -13.58
CA CYS A 288 9.49 23.84 -14.65
C CYS A 288 8.93 24.89 -15.62
N ARG A 289 8.34 25.98 -15.11
CA ARG A 289 7.80 27.07 -15.96
C ARG A 289 8.88 27.80 -16.75
N SER A 290 10.08 27.93 -16.18
CA SER A 290 11.21 28.61 -16.82
C SER A 290 11.88 27.76 -17.89
N HIS A 291 11.95 26.43 -17.74
CA HIS A 291 12.74 25.55 -18.62
C HIS A 291 11.87 24.65 -19.52
N LEU A 292 10.71 24.18 -19.06
CA LEU A 292 9.90 23.22 -19.83
C LEU A 292 8.87 23.94 -20.70
N LYS A 293 9.29 24.53 -21.82
CA LYS A 293 8.40 25.31 -22.66
C LYS A 293 7.44 24.43 -23.49
N PRO A 294 6.13 24.77 -23.54
CA PRO A 294 5.20 24.08 -24.42
C PRO A 294 5.59 24.32 -25.88
N GLN A 295 5.40 23.32 -26.72
CA GLN A 295 5.58 23.46 -28.17
C GLN A 295 4.24 23.71 -28.86
N ASN A 296 3.18 23.02 -28.43
CA ASN A 296 1.84 23.07 -29.03
C ASN A 296 0.75 23.22 -27.96
N ASN A 297 0.96 24.07 -26.94
CA ASN A 297 0.10 24.17 -25.76
C ASN A 297 -0.17 22.78 -25.13
N ASP A 298 0.89 21.97 -25.10
CA ASP A 298 0.85 20.56 -24.74
C ASP A 298 1.37 20.29 -23.33
N ILE A 299 1.70 21.34 -22.57
CA ILE A 299 2.18 21.24 -21.19
C ILE A 299 1.19 21.90 -20.24
N VAL A 300 0.82 21.18 -19.19
CA VAL A 300 0.00 21.64 -18.07
C VAL A 300 0.83 21.59 -16.80
N TYR A 301 0.93 22.72 -16.10
CA TYR A 301 1.62 22.84 -14.83
C TYR A 301 0.66 22.61 -13.67
N ALA A 302 0.45 21.34 -13.31
CA ALA A 302 -0.59 20.93 -12.37
C ALA A 302 -0.16 20.91 -10.89
N GLY A 303 1.14 20.91 -10.61
CA GLY A 303 1.63 20.93 -9.22
C GLY A 303 1.26 22.23 -8.48
N ASN A 304 0.65 22.10 -7.31
CA ASN A 304 0.22 23.23 -6.47
C ASN A 304 1.28 23.65 -5.42
N ARG A 305 2.48 23.05 -5.46
CA ARG A 305 3.57 23.18 -4.45
C ARG A 305 3.20 22.76 -3.03
N ASN A 306 1.99 22.23 -2.81
CA ASN A 306 1.53 21.91 -1.47
C ASN A 306 2.08 20.55 -1.02
N ILE A 307 3.21 20.61 -0.32
CA ILE A 307 3.89 19.44 0.27
C ILE A 307 3.00 18.73 1.31
N GLU A 308 1.94 19.37 1.82
CA GLU A 308 1.02 18.80 2.81
C GLU A 308 -0.01 17.82 2.22
N SER A 309 -0.23 17.88 0.89
CA SER A 309 -1.11 16.95 0.16
C SER A 309 -0.41 16.25 -1.02
N PRO A 310 0.70 15.51 -0.77
CA PRO A 310 1.48 14.86 -1.83
C PRO A 310 0.68 13.77 -2.56
N ALA A 311 -0.42 13.31 -1.98
CA ALA A 311 -1.31 12.34 -2.60
C ALA A 311 -2.16 12.91 -3.73
N GLU A 312 -2.41 14.23 -3.77
CA GLU A 312 -3.13 14.86 -4.89
C GLU A 312 -2.29 14.83 -6.16
N ASP A 313 -1.06 15.32 -6.07
CA ASP A 313 -0.10 15.27 -7.18
C ASP A 313 0.14 13.82 -7.62
N MET A 314 0.34 12.89 -6.67
CA MET A 314 0.55 11.48 -7.01
C MET A 314 -0.67 10.87 -7.70
N ALA A 315 -1.89 11.10 -7.18
CA ALA A 315 -3.11 10.56 -7.79
C ALA A 315 -3.33 11.10 -9.20
N LEU A 316 -3.02 12.38 -9.44
CA LEU A 316 -3.08 12.99 -10.77
C LEU A 316 -2.07 12.35 -11.74
N LEU A 317 -0.82 12.17 -11.31
CA LEU A 317 0.20 11.50 -12.12
C LEU A 317 -0.15 10.02 -12.39
N VAL A 318 -0.71 9.31 -11.39
CA VAL A 318 -1.14 7.92 -11.52
C VAL A 318 -2.31 7.77 -12.51
N ALA A 319 -3.17 8.79 -12.61
CA ALA A 319 -4.29 8.81 -13.56
C ALA A 319 -3.84 9.06 -15.02
N CYS A 320 -2.59 9.47 -15.25
CA CYS A 320 -2.03 9.63 -16.60
C CYS A 320 -1.77 8.26 -17.26
N ASN A 321 -1.73 8.24 -18.59
CA ASN A 321 -1.47 7.04 -19.39
C ASN A 321 -0.01 6.59 -19.33
N HIS A 322 0.93 7.53 -19.34
CA HIS A 322 2.38 7.28 -19.35
C HIS A 322 3.09 8.22 -18.37
N THR A 323 4.37 7.99 -18.09
CA THR A 323 5.11 8.83 -17.14
C THR A 323 6.54 9.12 -17.56
N ILE A 324 6.99 10.35 -17.35
CA ILE A 324 8.40 10.77 -17.38
C ILE A 324 8.80 11.14 -15.96
N ILE A 325 9.89 10.56 -15.45
CA ILE A 325 10.36 10.84 -14.09
C ILE A 325 11.86 11.15 -14.10
N SER A 326 12.31 12.08 -13.26
CA SER A 326 13.75 12.30 -13.06
C SER A 326 14.37 11.15 -12.25
N TYR A 327 13.95 11.01 -11.00
CA TYR A 327 14.44 10.03 -10.02
C TYR A 327 13.62 10.14 -8.72
N GLY A 328 13.99 9.33 -7.73
CA GLY A 328 13.43 9.37 -6.39
C GLY A 328 12.14 8.57 -6.24
N ASN A 329 11.80 8.26 -4.98
CA ASN A 329 10.72 7.34 -4.67
C ASN A 329 9.32 7.86 -5.05
N PHE A 330 9.07 9.17 -4.97
CA PHE A 330 7.76 9.74 -5.32
C PHE A 330 7.44 9.55 -6.81
N GLY A 331 8.38 9.92 -7.68
CA GLY A 331 8.24 9.72 -9.13
C GLY A 331 8.14 8.24 -9.47
N PHE A 332 8.98 7.39 -8.86
CA PHE A 332 8.89 5.94 -9.03
C PHE A 332 7.49 5.40 -8.72
N TRP A 333 6.90 5.72 -7.57
CA TRP A 333 5.58 5.23 -7.22
C TRP A 333 4.48 5.76 -8.12
N SER A 334 4.56 7.02 -8.54
CA SER A 334 3.62 7.60 -9.50
C SER A 334 3.62 6.82 -10.83
N ALA A 335 4.81 6.53 -11.36
CA ALA A 335 4.99 5.77 -12.60
C ALA A 335 4.61 4.29 -12.45
N TYR A 336 5.02 3.66 -11.34
CA TYR A 336 4.78 2.24 -11.09
C TYR A 336 3.30 1.90 -10.95
N LEU A 337 2.52 2.80 -10.33
CA LEU A 337 1.07 2.66 -10.18
C LEU A 337 0.29 3.04 -11.45
N SER A 338 0.75 4.03 -12.24
CA SER A 338 0.15 4.37 -13.54
C SER A 338 0.16 3.19 -14.52
N GLY A 339 1.27 2.46 -14.60
CA GLY A 339 1.37 1.19 -15.33
C GLY A 339 1.49 1.28 -16.85
N GLY A 340 1.61 2.48 -17.42
CA GLY A 340 2.00 2.66 -18.83
C GLY A 340 3.50 2.79 -19.04
N GLU A 341 3.91 3.25 -20.23
CA GLU A 341 5.32 3.47 -20.55
C GLU A 341 5.97 4.53 -19.64
N VAL A 342 7.18 4.21 -19.18
CA VAL A 342 7.95 5.05 -18.27
C VAL A 342 9.28 5.42 -18.90
N ILE A 343 9.59 6.72 -18.94
CA ILE A 343 10.94 7.20 -19.19
C ILE A 343 11.54 7.69 -17.87
N LEU A 344 12.63 7.05 -17.44
CA LEU A 344 13.39 7.39 -16.24
C LEU A 344 14.77 7.90 -16.64
N ALA A 345 15.28 8.91 -15.93
CA ALA A 345 16.64 9.39 -16.16
C ALA A 345 17.66 8.35 -15.72
N GLY A 346 18.44 7.86 -16.67
CA GLY A 346 19.60 7.00 -16.46
C GLY A 346 20.91 7.80 -16.47
N ASN A 347 21.97 7.16 -15.99
CA ASN A 347 23.35 7.68 -16.06
C ASN A 347 23.52 9.07 -15.40
N ILE A 348 22.76 9.33 -14.33
CA ILE A 348 22.82 10.58 -13.57
C ILE A 348 24.06 10.67 -12.66
N SER A 349 24.75 9.55 -12.45
CA SER A 349 25.88 9.38 -11.53
C SER A 349 26.78 8.25 -12.01
N ARG A 350 28.05 8.22 -11.54
CA ARG A 350 29.00 7.13 -11.84
C ARG A 350 28.49 5.76 -11.38
N MET A 351 27.82 5.73 -10.23
CA MET A 351 27.16 4.54 -9.70
C MET A 351 25.66 4.78 -9.62
N PRO A 352 24.81 3.86 -10.10
CA PRO A 352 23.36 4.01 -9.99
C PRO A 352 22.94 4.10 -8.53
N THR A 353 21.88 4.87 -8.27
CA THR A 353 21.24 4.87 -6.94
C THR A 353 20.68 3.48 -6.63
N GLU A 354 20.47 3.16 -5.36
CA GLU A 354 19.94 1.88 -4.93
C GLU A 354 18.58 1.58 -5.59
N LEU A 355 17.73 2.60 -5.71
CA LEU A 355 16.45 2.52 -6.42
C LEU A 355 16.65 2.22 -7.92
N GLN A 356 17.52 2.97 -8.61
CA GLN A 356 17.78 2.73 -10.04
C GLN A 356 18.34 1.33 -10.29
N HIS A 357 19.27 0.88 -9.45
CA HIS A 357 19.81 -0.47 -9.52
C HIS A 357 18.70 -1.52 -9.32
N SER A 358 17.80 -1.32 -8.35
CA SER A 358 16.70 -2.24 -8.10
C SER A 358 15.65 -2.25 -9.22
N ILE A 359 15.33 -1.10 -9.83
CA ILE A 359 14.44 -1.02 -11.00
C ILE A 359 15.05 -1.76 -12.19
N ARG A 360 16.34 -1.53 -12.48
CA ARG A 360 17.05 -2.26 -13.56
C ARG A 360 17.02 -3.76 -13.34
N SER A 361 17.25 -4.19 -12.09
CA SER A 361 17.23 -5.60 -11.71
C SER A 361 15.83 -6.23 -11.77
N ALA A 362 14.76 -5.42 -11.67
CA ALA A 362 13.38 -5.90 -11.81
C ALA A 362 12.99 -6.19 -13.28
N ASN A 363 13.78 -5.72 -14.25
CA ASN A 363 13.58 -5.95 -15.69
C ASN A 363 12.15 -5.63 -16.19
N ILE A 364 11.64 -4.45 -15.82
CA ILE A 364 10.28 -4.02 -16.17
C ILE A 364 10.26 -3.57 -17.64
N SER A 365 9.57 -4.32 -18.51
CA SER A 365 9.65 -4.17 -19.97
C SER A 365 9.24 -2.79 -20.52
N HIS A 366 8.28 -2.12 -19.87
CA HIS A 366 7.78 -0.81 -20.28
C HIS A 366 8.55 0.37 -19.66
N TRP A 367 9.69 0.11 -19.01
CA TRP A 367 10.56 1.14 -18.43
C TRP A 367 11.81 1.34 -19.29
N GLN A 368 12.00 2.58 -19.75
CA GLN A 368 13.12 2.99 -20.58
C GLN A 368 14.01 3.97 -19.80
N PHE A 369 15.33 3.83 -19.98
CA PHE A 369 16.31 4.70 -19.35
C PHE A 369 16.92 5.63 -20.38
N PHE A 370 16.58 6.92 -20.30
CA PHE A 370 17.17 7.93 -21.17
C PHE A 370 18.38 8.57 -20.48
N PRO A 371 19.48 8.92 -21.19
CA PRO A 371 20.59 9.63 -20.58
C PRO A 371 20.10 10.92 -19.88
N GLY A 372 20.51 11.14 -18.64
CA GLY A 372 20.13 12.30 -17.84
C GLY A 372 20.83 13.61 -18.24
N PHE A 373 21.95 13.51 -18.95
CA PHE A 373 22.74 14.62 -19.49
C PHE A 373 22.85 14.42 -21.00
#